data_AF-A0A3B4Z8D2-F1
#
_entry.id   AF-A0A3B4Z8D2-F1
#
_cell.length_a   1.000
_cell.length_b   1.000
_cell.length_c   1.000
_cell.angle_alpha   90.00
_cell.angle_beta   90.00
_cell.angle_gamma   90.00
#
_symmetry.space_group_name_H-M   'P 1'
#
loop_
_entity.id
_entity.type
_entity.pdbx_description
1 polymer ?
#
loop_
_entity_poly.entity_id
_entity_poly.type
_entity_poly.pdbx_seq_one_letter_code
_entity_poly.pdbx_strand_id
1 'polypeptide(L)'
;MQLRVKDLRQYLLLRNIPTDTCREKEDLVDLVLCHQGTRETPRAAVVEEDEEEDEEEEEEEEEEEEEGEDTRIRASLSDLDNEEAIENLSVRQLKEILARNFVNYSGCCEKWELLERVHRLYRENEQNRKSKRLQTEGNLCRICMDAIIDCVLLECGHMVTCTKCGKRMSECPICRQYVVRAVHVFKS
;
A
#
# COMPACT_ATOMS: atom_id res chain seq x y z
N MET A 1 28.84 -3.38 20.27
CA MET A 1 28.38 -4.79 20.17
C MET A 1 27.84 -5.01 18.76
N GLN A 2 28.35 -5.97 17.99
CA GLN A 2 27.95 -6.14 16.59
C GLN A 2 26.75 -7.10 16.50
N LEU A 3 25.53 -6.56 16.48
CA LEU A 3 24.30 -7.36 16.33
C LEU A 3 24.29 -8.03 14.94
N ARG A 4 23.94 -9.32 14.91
CA ARG A 4 23.90 -10.12 13.67
C ARG A 4 22.55 -9.92 13.00
N VAL A 5 22.53 -10.04 11.66
CA VAL A 5 21.32 -9.94 10.84
C VAL A 5 20.19 -10.85 11.32
N LYS A 6 20.54 -12.05 11.82
CA LYS A 6 19.57 -13.01 12.39
C LYS A 6 18.89 -12.47 13.64
N ASP A 7 19.63 -11.76 14.49
CA ASP A 7 19.11 -11.19 15.72
C ASP A 7 18.18 -9.99 15.43
N LEU A 8 18.51 -9.18 14.40
CA LEU A 8 17.65 -8.09 13.90
C LEU A 8 16.34 -8.62 13.28
N ARG A 9 16.41 -9.64 12.42
CA ARG A 9 15.22 -10.25 11.82
C ARG A 9 14.33 -10.91 12.89
N GLN A 10 14.93 -11.57 13.89
CA GLN A 10 14.19 -12.17 15.00
C GLN A 10 13.46 -11.10 15.83
N TYR A 11 14.12 -9.97 16.12
CA TYR A 11 13.53 -8.85 16.85
C TYR A 11 12.33 -8.23 16.10
N LEU A 12 12.48 -8.04 14.79
CA LEU A 12 11.42 -7.50 13.93
C LEU A 12 10.24 -8.47 13.79
N LEU A 13 10.51 -9.76 13.66
CA LEU A 13 9.50 -10.81 13.62
C LEU A 13 8.68 -10.88 14.93
N LEU A 14 9.35 -10.77 16.08
CA LEU A 14 8.69 -10.74 17.40
C LEU A 14 7.78 -9.51 17.58
N ARG A 15 8.00 -8.44 16.79
CA ARG A 15 7.14 -7.25 16.74
C ARG A 15 6.14 -7.27 15.59
N ASN A 16 5.96 -8.42 14.93
CA ASN A 16 5.07 -8.60 13.78
C ASN A 16 5.40 -7.67 12.59
N ILE A 17 6.67 -7.29 12.44
CA ILE A 17 7.12 -6.41 11.37
C ILE A 17 7.65 -7.27 10.21
N PRO A 18 7.03 -7.21 9.02
CA PRO A 18 7.47 -7.96 7.85
C PRO A 18 8.88 -7.51 7.41
N THR A 19 9.73 -8.48 7.06
CA THR A 19 11.13 -8.24 6.61
C THR A 19 11.41 -8.81 5.22
N ASP A 20 10.35 -9.18 4.50
CA ASP A 20 10.40 -9.77 3.15
C ASP A 20 10.90 -8.80 2.08
N THR A 21 10.86 -7.50 2.34
CA THR A 21 11.40 -6.46 1.44
C THR A 21 12.82 -6.00 1.78
N CYS A 22 13.38 -6.41 2.94
CA CYS A 22 14.72 -6.01 3.37
C CYS A 22 15.82 -6.80 2.64
N ARG A 23 16.62 -6.10 1.84
CA ARG A 23 17.72 -6.67 1.02
C ARG A 23 19.08 -6.50 1.68
N GLU A 24 19.23 -5.49 2.53
CA GLU A 24 20.49 -5.11 3.16
C GLU A 24 20.39 -5.15 4.70
N LYS A 25 21.54 -5.14 5.39
CA LYS A 25 21.56 -5.13 6.86
C LYS A 25 21.02 -3.80 7.40
N GLU A 26 21.30 -2.71 6.69
CA GLU A 26 20.84 -1.35 7.02
C GLU A 26 19.32 -1.27 7.01
N ASP A 27 18.64 -1.86 6.02
CA ASP A 27 17.16 -1.94 5.98
C ASP A 27 16.55 -2.51 7.27
N LEU A 28 17.21 -3.50 7.87
CA LEU A 28 16.76 -4.13 9.11
C LEU A 28 17.10 -3.26 10.32
N VAL A 29 18.23 -2.55 10.30
CA VAL A 29 18.62 -1.64 11.37
C VAL A 29 17.67 -0.44 11.40
N ASP A 30 17.33 0.13 10.24
CA ASP A 30 16.40 1.25 10.13
C ASP A 30 15.00 0.86 10.63
N LEU A 31 14.54 -0.35 10.27
CA LEU A 31 13.26 -0.87 10.75
C LEU A 31 13.24 -1.07 12.26
N VAL A 32 14.38 -1.48 12.84
CA VAL A 32 14.56 -1.63 14.28
C VAL A 32 14.58 -0.27 14.97
N LEU A 33 15.31 0.71 14.44
CA LEU A 33 15.39 2.07 14.99
C LEU A 33 14.05 2.80 14.93
N CYS A 34 13.33 2.69 13.82
CA CYS A 34 11.96 3.23 13.67
C CYS A 34 10.97 2.63 14.68
N HIS A 35 11.19 1.42 15.20
CA HIS A 35 10.33 0.79 16.21
C HIS A 35 10.90 0.81 17.63
N GLN A 36 12.18 1.15 17.81
CA GLN A 36 12.82 1.28 19.13
C GLN A 36 12.51 2.61 19.82
N GLY A 37 12.14 3.65 19.07
CA GLY A 37 11.67 4.92 19.63
C GLY A 37 10.37 4.84 20.45
N THR A 38 9.83 3.64 20.70
CA THR A 38 8.59 3.47 21.47
C THR A 38 8.74 2.96 22.89
N ARG A 39 9.88 2.39 23.34
CA ARG A 39 9.96 1.91 24.76
C ARG A 39 11.40 1.78 25.27
N GLU A 40 11.73 2.59 26.28
CA GLU A 40 12.58 2.36 27.48
C GLU A 40 12.88 3.79 28.04
N THR A 41 12.51 4.22 29.25
CA THR A 41 13.03 3.80 30.58
C THR A 41 12.07 4.24 31.75
N PRO A 42 12.42 4.28 33.06
CA PRO A 42 11.77 3.46 34.09
C PRO A 42 11.13 4.23 35.28
N ARG A 43 10.48 3.46 36.14
CA ARG A 43 9.77 3.80 37.38
C ARG A 43 10.66 4.33 38.53
N ALA A 44 10.33 5.49 39.11
CA ALA A 44 10.55 5.92 40.52
C ALA A 44 9.78 7.26 40.75
N ALA A 45 8.74 7.40 41.58
CA ALA A 45 8.60 7.32 43.04
C ALA A 45 8.79 8.68 43.79
N VAL A 46 7.64 9.31 44.10
CA VAL A 46 7.17 10.03 45.33
C VAL A 46 7.83 11.32 45.89
N VAL A 47 6.91 12.28 46.21
CA VAL A 47 6.80 13.27 47.35
C VAL A 47 7.84 14.42 47.45
N GLU A 48 7.60 15.65 47.93
CA GLU A 48 6.45 16.48 48.38
C GLU A 48 6.97 17.95 48.55
N GLU A 49 6.04 18.92 48.63
CA GLU A 49 6.09 20.24 49.32
C GLU A 49 6.87 21.47 48.75
N ASP A 50 6.05 22.47 48.40
CA ASP A 50 6.04 23.91 48.77
C ASP A 50 7.05 24.96 48.24
N GLU A 51 6.44 26.16 48.10
CA GLU A 51 6.96 27.55 48.07
C GLU A 51 7.04 28.29 46.71
N GLU A 52 6.44 29.49 46.75
CA GLU A 52 6.17 30.47 45.69
C GLU A 52 7.43 31.20 45.21
N GLU A 53 7.44 31.69 43.96
CA GLU A 53 7.74 33.10 43.60
C GLU A 53 7.69 33.31 42.07
N ASP A 54 7.00 34.38 41.66
CA ASP A 54 6.84 34.90 40.29
C ASP A 54 8.18 35.29 39.66
N GLU A 55 8.50 34.79 38.45
CA GLU A 55 9.30 35.53 37.45
C GLU A 55 8.76 35.25 36.03
N GLU A 56 8.46 36.32 35.30
CA GLU A 56 7.95 36.33 33.92
C GLU A 56 9.00 35.80 32.93
N GLU A 57 8.74 34.68 32.25
CA GLU A 57 9.49 34.25 31.06
C GLU A 57 8.54 33.75 29.96
N GLU A 58 8.94 34.02 28.72
CA GLU A 58 8.18 34.02 27.47
C GLU A 58 7.38 32.72 27.22
N GLU A 59 6.10 32.84 26.86
CA GLU A 59 5.26 31.73 26.38
C GLU A 59 5.79 31.25 25.00
N GLU A 60 6.78 30.36 25.00
CA GLU A 60 6.96 29.41 23.91
C GLU A 60 5.84 28.37 24.04
N GLU A 61 4.76 28.55 23.27
CA GLU A 61 3.71 27.54 23.09
C GLU A 61 4.33 26.30 22.45
N GLU A 62 4.88 25.40 23.28
CA GLU A 62 5.08 24.01 22.91
C GLU A 62 3.69 23.42 22.67
N GLU A 63 3.27 23.34 21.40
CA GLU A 63 2.09 22.58 21.00
C GLU A 63 2.33 21.10 21.36
N GLU A 64 1.93 20.73 22.58
CA GLU A 64 1.72 19.35 22.98
C GLU A 64 0.61 18.76 22.09
N GLU A 65 1.00 18.11 20.98
CA GLU A 65 0.07 17.29 20.21
C GLU A 65 -0.40 16.13 21.10
N GLU A 66 -1.57 16.30 21.71
CA GLU A 66 -2.26 15.28 22.50
C GLU A 66 -2.23 13.92 21.81
N GLU A 67 -1.68 12.91 22.49
CA GLU A 67 -1.83 11.51 22.12
C GLU A 67 -3.28 11.05 22.32
N GLY A 68 -4.13 11.40 21.36
CA GLY A 68 -5.47 10.83 21.24
C GLY A 68 -5.38 9.33 20.98
N GLU A 69 -5.88 8.54 21.93
CA GLU A 69 -6.20 7.11 21.79
C GLU A 69 -7.29 6.91 20.72
N ASP A 70 -6.93 7.00 19.44
CA ASP A 70 -7.91 6.79 18.37
C ASP A 70 -7.84 5.38 17.78
N THR A 71 -9.02 4.79 17.69
CA THR A 71 -9.32 3.51 17.06
C THR A 71 -8.50 3.30 15.79
N ARG A 72 -7.80 2.16 15.73
CA ARG A 72 -6.83 1.77 14.68
C ARG A 72 -7.45 1.59 13.28
N ILE A 73 -8.05 2.61 12.71
CA ILE A 73 -8.38 2.66 11.29
C ILE A 73 -7.06 2.93 10.57
N ARG A 74 -6.44 1.84 10.13
CA ARG A 74 -5.22 1.84 9.33
C ARG A 74 -5.50 2.60 8.02
N ALA A 75 -5.01 3.82 7.87
CA ALA A 75 -5.18 4.61 6.66
C ALA A 75 -4.48 3.94 5.46
N SER A 76 -5.23 3.61 4.41
CA SER A 76 -4.67 3.03 3.18
C SER A 76 -4.97 3.91 1.96
N LEU A 77 -4.13 3.83 0.92
CA LEU A 77 -4.40 4.50 -0.36
C LEU A 77 -5.70 4.04 -1.01
N SER A 78 -6.21 2.86 -0.64
CA SER A 78 -7.46 2.30 -1.14
C SER A 78 -8.70 3.00 -0.58
N ASP A 79 -8.56 3.70 0.55
CA ASP A 79 -9.66 4.37 1.26
C ASP A 79 -9.80 5.86 0.86
N LEU A 80 -8.93 6.34 -0.05
CA LEU A 80 -8.94 7.72 -0.53
C LEU A 80 -9.67 7.78 -1.87
N ASP A 81 -10.78 8.51 -1.89
CA ASP A 81 -11.61 8.65 -3.09
C ASP A 81 -11.14 9.77 -4.03
N ASN A 82 -10.43 10.79 -3.53
CA ASN A 82 -10.02 11.99 -4.29
C ASN A 82 -8.71 12.62 -3.77
N GLU A 83 -8.06 13.46 -4.60
CA GLU A 83 -6.85 14.22 -4.21
C GLU A 83 -7.08 15.16 -3.02
N GLU A 84 -8.27 15.76 -2.89
CA GLU A 84 -8.65 16.64 -1.77
C GLU A 84 -8.75 15.89 -0.42
N ALA A 85 -9.01 14.58 -0.44
CA ALA A 85 -8.99 13.76 0.77
C ALA A 85 -7.58 13.63 1.35
N ILE A 86 -6.53 13.79 0.53
CA ILE A 86 -5.12 13.72 0.95
C ILE A 86 -4.76 14.93 1.81
N GLU A 87 -5.22 16.13 1.43
CA GLU A 87 -4.93 17.39 2.13
C GLU A 87 -5.49 17.39 3.57
N ASN A 88 -6.62 16.72 3.77
CA ASN A 88 -7.31 16.59 5.05
C ASN A 88 -6.71 15.51 5.98
N LEU A 89 -5.69 14.77 5.54
CA LEU A 89 -5.03 13.78 6.38
C LEU A 89 -4.11 14.43 7.42
N SER A 90 -4.06 13.81 8.59
CA SER A 90 -3.05 14.11 9.61
C SER A 90 -1.65 13.67 9.17
N VAL A 91 -0.62 14.28 9.75
CA VAL A 91 0.79 13.89 9.52
C VAL A 91 1.00 12.40 9.82
N ARG A 92 0.35 11.89 10.87
CA ARG A 92 0.39 10.47 11.24
C ARG A 92 -0.18 9.57 10.13
N GLN A 93 -1.32 9.92 9.56
CA GLN A 93 -1.95 9.17 8.47
C GLN A 93 -1.12 9.23 7.17
N LEU A 94 -0.53 10.39 6.85
CA LEU A 94 0.38 10.55 5.70
C LEU A 94 1.61 9.65 5.83
N LYS A 95 2.28 9.69 6.99
CA LYS A 95 3.42 8.80 7.29
C LYS A 95 3.01 7.33 7.24
N GLU A 96 1.83 6.99 7.74
CA GLU A 96 1.32 5.62 7.72
C GLU A 96 1.07 5.11 6.29
N ILE A 97 0.48 5.93 5.43
CA ILE A 97 0.27 5.64 4.01
C ILE A 97 1.60 5.43 3.30
N LEU A 98 2.58 6.31 3.50
CA LEU A 98 3.91 6.19 2.89
C LEU A 98 4.63 4.93 3.38
N ALA A 99 4.60 4.65 4.68
CA ALA A 99 5.20 3.45 5.28
C ALA A 99 4.59 2.16 4.71
N ARG A 100 3.26 2.08 4.58
CA ARG A 100 2.57 0.91 4.00
C ARG A 100 2.92 0.64 2.55
N ASN A 101 3.25 1.69 1.82
CA ASN A 101 3.65 1.59 0.42
C ASN A 101 5.17 1.55 0.24
N PHE A 102 5.92 1.36 1.33
CA PHE A 102 7.39 1.30 1.32
C PHE A 102 8.04 2.52 0.68
N VAL A 103 7.40 3.68 0.81
CA VAL A 103 7.94 4.96 0.34
C VAL A 103 8.72 5.59 1.48
N ASN A 104 10.02 5.73 1.30
CA ASN A 104 10.85 6.41 2.29
C ASN A 104 10.45 7.90 2.37
N TYR A 105 10.22 8.39 3.59
CA TYR A 105 9.91 9.78 3.93
C TYR A 105 10.90 10.36 4.96
N SER A 106 12.06 9.72 5.15
CA SER A 106 13.15 10.27 5.94
C SER A 106 13.59 11.61 5.34
N GLY A 107 13.63 12.65 6.16
CA GLY A 107 13.98 14.01 5.72
C GLY A 107 12.80 14.85 5.24
N CYS A 108 11.56 14.38 5.39
CA CYS A 108 10.39 15.25 5.30
C CYS A 108 10.23 16.02 6.63
N CYS A 109 10.46 17.33 6.60
CA CYS A 109 10.37 18.24 7.74
C CYS A 109 8.98 18.86 7.87
N GLU A 110 8.27 19.03 6.75
CA GLU A 110 6.98 19.75 6.72
C GLU A 110 5.84 18.86 6.21
N LYS A 111 4.60 19.17 6.65
CA LYS A 111 3.39 18.43 6.22
C LYS A 111 3.24 18.45 4.70
N TRP A 112 3.56 19.56 4.05
CA TRP A 112 3.43 19.70 2.60
C TRP A 112 4.34 18.73 1.83
N GLU A 113 5.53 18.41 2.34
CA GLU A 113 6.45 17.46 1.71
C GLU A 113 5.90 16.03 1.75
N LEU A 114 5.26 15.67 2.86
CA LEU A 114 4.56 14.39 3.00
C LEU A 114 3.35 14.35 2.05
N LEU A 115 2.57 15.44 1.99
CA LEU A 115 1.44 15.58 1.07
C LEU A 115 1.88 15.39 -0.38
N GLU A 116 2.93 16.08 -0.82
CA GLU A 116 3.43 15.99 -2.19
C GLU A 116 3.83 14.55 -2.56
N ARG A 117 4.47 13.86 -1.61
CA ARG A 117 4.89 12.48 -1.78
C ARG A 117 3.70 11.52 -1.84
N VAL A 118 2.66 11.74 -1.04
CA VAL A 118 1.40 10.97 -1.08
C VAL A 118 0.60 11.28 -2.34
N HIS A 119 0.52 12.53 -2.79
CA HIS A 119 -0.11 12.90 -4.08
C HIS A 119 0.55 12.20 -5.25
N ARG A 120 1.90 12.21 -5.31
CA ARG A 120 2.64 11.49 -6.35
C ARG A 120 2.33 10.00 -6.32
N LEU A 121 2.38 9.39 -5.13
CA LEU A 121 2.08 7.98 -4.94
C LEU A 121 0.63 7.63 -5.33
N TYR A 122 -0.33 8.48 -4.98
CA TYR A 122 -1.74 8.32 -5.32
C TYR A 122 -1.94 8.35 -6.84
N ARG A 123 -1.34 9.32 -7.54
CA ARG A 123 -1.41 9.44 -9.00
C ARG A 123 -0.74 8.27 -9.72
N GLU A 124 0.44 7.85 -9.27
CA GLU A 124 1.14 6.68 -9.79
C GLU A 124 0.31 5.40 -9.62
N ASN A 125 -0.32 5.23 -8.44
CA ASN A 125 -1.18 4.07 -8.16
C ASN A 125 -2.45 4.09 -9.02
N GLU A 126 -3.10 5.25 -9.17
CA GLU A 126 -4.26 5.41 -10.02
C GLU A 126 -3.95 5.08 -11.50
N GLN A 127 -2.82 5.58 -12.01
CA GLN A 127 -2.34 5.25 -13.35
C GLN A 127 -2.07 3.75 -13.49
N ASN A 128 -1.39 3.13 -12.53
CA ASN A 128 -1.13 1.69 -12.55
C ASN A 128 -2.42 0.86 -12.47
N ARG A 129 -3.41 1.30 -11.68
CA ARG A 129 -4.75 0.68 -11.62
C ARG A 129 -5.47 0.80 -12.96
N LYS A 130 -5.44 1.98 -13.61
CA LYS A 130 -6.02 2.20 -14.94
C LYS A 130 -5.34 1.32 -15.99
N SER A 131 -4.00 1.28 -16.02
CA SER A 131 -3.23 0.44 -16.95
C SER A 131 -3.50 -1.05 -16.73
N LYS A 132 -3.50 -1.54 -15.49
CA LYS A 132 -3.83 -2.95 -15.17
C LYS A 132 -5.27 -3.30 -15.54
N ARG A 133 -6.24 -2.40 -15.29
CA ARG A 133 -7.64 -2.62 -15.69
C ARG A 133 -7.78 -2.72 -17.20
N LEU A 134 -7.18 -1.79 -17.96
CA LEU A 134 -7.18 -1.83 -19.43
C LEU A 134 -6.54 -3.12 -19.97
N GLN A 135 -5.46 -3.57 -19.35
CA GLN A 135 -4.81 -4.84 -19.70
C GLN A 135 -5.68 -6.06 -19.35
N THR A 136 -6.46 -6.01 -18.28
CA THR A 136 -7.27 -7.15 -17.82
C THR A 136 -8.61 -7.24 -18.56
N GLU A 137 -9.36 -6.13 -18.64
CA GLU A 137 -10.70 -6.08 -19.26
C GLU A 137 -10.66 -6.39 -20.78
N GLY A 138 -9.59 -6.00 -21.47
CA GLY A 138 -9.41 -6.30 -22.89
C GLY A 138 -9.18 -7.79 -23.20
N ASN A 139 -8.65 -8.54 -22.22
CA ASN A 139 -8.20 -9.92 -22.41
C ASN A 139 -9.14 -10.98 -21.84
N LEU A 140 -10.25 -10.61 -21.20
CA LEU A 140 -11.24 -11.56 -20.68
C LEU A 140 -12.22 -12.03 -21.76
N CYS A 141 -12.61 -13.29 -21.65
CA CYS A 141 -13.63 -13.94 -22.47
C CYS A 141 -14.93 -13.14 -22.40
N ARG A 142 -15.44 -12.71 -23.55
CA ARG A 142 -16.65 -11.88 -23.62
C ARG A 142 -17.95 -12.62 -23.27
N ILE A 143 -17.86 -13.93 -23.02
CA ILE A 143 -19.00 -14.78 -22.70
C ILE A 143 -19.10 -15.04 -21.19
N CYS A 144 -17.99 -15.37 -20.53
CA CYS A 144 -18.01 -15.65 -19.09
C CYS A 144 -17.43 -14.52 -18.23
N MET A 145 -16.71 -13.57 -18.81
CA MET A 145 -16.01 -12.47 -18.10
C MET A 145 -15.08 -12.93 -16.96
N ASP A 146 -14.71 -14.21 -16.94
CA ASP A 146 -13.99 -14.85 -15.83
C ASP A 146 -12.62 -15.37 -16.28
N ALA A 147 -12.59 -16.10 -17.41
CA ALA A 147 -11.34 -16.61 -17.98
C ALA A 147 -10.81 -15.72 -19.11
N ILE A 148 -9.50 -15.75 -19.34
CA ILE A 148 -8.85 -15.04 -20.45
C ILE A 148 -9.27 -15.59 -21.82
N ILE A 149 -9.13 -14.78 -22.86
CA ILE A 149 -9.28 -15.19 -24.26
C ILE A 149 -8.06 -16.02 -24.65
N ASP A 150 -8.28 -17.33 -24.78
CA ASP A 150 -7.29 -18.35 -25.12
C ASP A 150 -7.77 -19.26 -26.26
N CYS A 151 -8.87 -18.92 -26.95
CA CYS A 151 -9.48 -19.78 -27.96
C CYS A 151 -9.67 -19.03 -29.29
N VAL A 152 -9.38 -19.72 -30.40
CA VAL A 152 -9.72 -19.30 -31.76
C VAL A 152 -10.85 -20.18 -32.32
N LEU A 153 -11.82 -19.56 -32.99
CA LEU A 153 -12.99 -20.23 -33.58
C LEU A 153 -12.78 -20.44 -35.09
N LEU A 154 -12.67 -21.69 -35.53
CA LEU A 154 -12.53 -22.02 -36.95
C LEU A 154 -13.91 -22.25 -37.60
N GLU A 155 -14.13 -21.81 -38.84
CA GLU A 155 -13.13 -21.26 -39.79
C GLU A 155 -12.95 -19.73 -39.75
N CYS A 156 -13.72 -19.00 -38.95
CA CYS A 156 -13.74 -17.54 -39.00
C CYS A 156 -12.55 -16.81 -38.34
N GLY A 157 -11.74 -17.49 -37.52
CA GLY A 157 -10.53 -16.94 -36.92
C GLY A 157 -10.73 -15.97 -35.74
N HIS A 158 -11.97 -15.71 -35.30
CA HIS A 158 -12.22 -14.74 -34.22
C HIS A 158 -11.78 -15.28 -32.85
N MET A 159 -10.96 -14.50 -32.14
CA MET A 159 -10.51 -14.75 -30.77
C MET A 159 -11.25 -13.85 -29.79
N VAL A 160 -12.35 -14.36 -29.24
CA VAL A 160 -13.27 -13.58 -28.37
C VAL A 160 -13.68 -14.34 -27.10
N THR A 161 -13.41 -15.64 -27.06
CA THR A 161 -13.83 -16.53 -25.98
C THR A 161 -12.65 -17.25 -25.34
N CYS A 162 -12.84 -17.71 -24.11
CA CYS A 162 -12.01 -18.76 -23.52
C CYS A 162 -12.43 -20.12 -24.08
N THR A 163 -11.59 -21.13 -23.93
CA THR A 163 -11.76 -22.47 -24.49
C THR A 163 -12.99 -23.17 -23.92
N LYS A 164 -13.33 -22.92 -22.65
CA LYS A 164 -14.55 -23.46 -22.02
C LYS A 164 -15.82 -22.90 -22.65
N CYS A 165 -15.82 -21.63 -23.03
CA CYS A 165 -16.95 -21.00 -23.72
C CYS A 165 -16.96 -21.35 -25.22
N GLY A 166 -15.79 -21.31 -25.86
CA GLY A 166 -15.54 -21.71 -27.25
C GLY A 166 -16.08 -23.08 -27.63
N LYS A 167 -15.96 -24.06 -26.72
CA LYS A 167 -16.46 -25.43 -26.95
C LYS A 167 -17.97 -25.59 -26.85
N ARG A 168 -18.68 -24.65 -26.21
CA ARG A 168 -20.13 -24.74 -25.94
C ARG A 168 -20.98 -23.95 -26.93
N MET A 169 -20.36 -23.31 -27.90
CA MET A 169 -21.01 -22.39 -28.83
C MET A 169 -21.07 -22.96 -30.24
N SER A 170 -22.21 -22.78 -30.91
CA SER A 170 -22.46 -23.23 -32.28
C SER A 170 -22.12 -22.16 -33.32
N GLU A 171 -22.14 -20.88 -32.96
CA GLU A 171 -21.92 -19.75 -33.86
C GLU A 171 -20.96 -18.73 -33.23
N CYS A 172 -20.12 -18.10 -34.04
CA CYS A 172 -19.23 -17.04 -33.59
C CYS A 172 -20.03 -15.77 -33.18
N PRO A 173 -19.80 -15.16 -32.00
CA PRO A 173 -20.53 -13.98 -31.56
C PRO A 173 -20.18 -12.72 -32.36
N ILE A 174 -19.09 -12.74 -33.13
CA ILE A 174 -18.66 -11.60 -33.97
C ILE A 174 -19.31 -11.66 -35.34
N CYS A 175 -19.16 -12.77 -36.06
CA CYS A 175 -19.58 -12.89 -37.46
C CYS A 175 -20.74 -13.85 -37.71
N ARG A 176 -21.26 -14.51 -36.65
CA ARG A 176 -22.34 -15.51 -36.71
C ARG A 176 -22.04 -16.72 -37.60
N GLN A 177 -20.80 -16.91 -38.02
CA GLN A 177 -20.39 -18.10 -38.77
C GLN A 177 -20.41 -19.33 -37.84
N TYR A 178 -20.87 -20.46 -38.38
CA TYR A 178 -20.91 -21.72 -37.65
C TYR A 178 -19.50 -22.14 -37.21
N VAL A 179 -19.37 -22.53 -35.93
CA VAL A 179 -18.10 -22.95 -35.35
C VAL A 179 -17.89 -24.42 -35.66
N VAL A 180 -16.94 -24.71 -36.56
CA VAL A 180 -16.54 -26.08 -36.90
C VAL A 180 -15.63 -26.67 -35.81
N ARG A 181 -14.71 -25.85 -35.29
CA ARG A 181 -13.77 -26.27 -34.25
C ARG A 181 -13.30 -25.09 -33.41
N ALA A 182 -13.20 -25.33 -32.10
CA ALA A 182 -12.61 -24.40 -31.14
C ALA A 182 -11.23 -24.91 -30.72
N VAL A 183 -10.17 -24.11 -30.93
CA VAL A 183 -8.79 -24.50 -30.65
C VAL A 183 -8.18 -23.57 -29.61
N HIS A 184 -7.60 -24.14 -28.56
CA HIS A 184 -6.84 -23.39 -27.57
C HIS A 184 -5.51 -22.92 -28.17
N VAL A 185 -5.18 -21.66 -27.96
CA VAL A 185 -3.93 -21.04 -28.42
C VAL A 185 -3.10 -20.55 -27.24
N PHE A 186 -1.79 -20.71 -27.35
CA PHE A 186 -0.83 -20.21 -26.37
C PHE A 186 -0.30 -18.87 -26.86
N LYS A 187 -0.45 -17.81 -26.05
CA LYS A 187 0.20 -16.52 -26.29
C LYS A 187 1.63 -16.61 -25.75
N SER A 188 2.61 -16.18 -26.56
CA SER A 188 4.03 -16.09 -26.19
C SER A 188 4.33 -14.92 -25.28
#